data_AF-A0A7V7WFY9-F1
#
_entry.id   AF-A0A7V7WFY9-F1
#
_cell.length_a   1.000
_cell.length_b   1.000
_cell.length_c   1.000
_cell.angle_alpha   90.00
_cell.angle_beta   90.00
_cell.angle_gamma   90.00
#
_symmetry.space_group_name_H-M   'P 1'
#
loop_
_entity.id
_entity.type
_entity.pdbx_description
1 polymer ?
#
loop_
_entity_poly.entity_id
_entity_poly.type
_entity_poly.pdbx_seq_one_letter_code
_entity_poly.pdbx_strand_id
1 'polypeptide(L)'
;LGAYKGRLGKEITLEAAQRGAKQCTLNALALAKNELGSLEKIRRVIKLTGFVAGMPGFVDQPKVLNAASELLVDLYGENGKHARVAVGVTDLPMGACVEIEYLFEVR
;
A
#
# COMPACT_ATOMS: atom_id res chain seq x y z
N LEU A 1 8.95 10.66 -1.92
CA LEU A 1 8.63 9.25 -2.28
C LEU A 1 9.79 8.37 -1.79
N GLY A 2 9.55 7.50 -0.80
CA GLY A 2 10.53 6.49 -0.34
C GLY A 2 11.30 6.80 0.95
N ALA A 3 10.60 7.06 2.07
CA ALA A 3 11.25 7.15 3.39
C ALA A 3 11.65 5.76 3.96
N TYR A 4 10.97 4.70 3.52
CA TYR A 4 11.17 3.34 4.03
C TYR A 4 11.85 2.48 2.97
N LYS A 5 13.06 2.02 3.29
CA LYS A 5 13.94 1.31 2.37
C LYS A 5 14.46 0.01 2.96
N GLY A 6 14.75 -0.95 2.10
CA GLY A 6 15.30 -2.25 2.46
C GLY A 6 14.29 -3.39 2.36
N ARG A 7 14.78 -4.62 2.56
CA ARG A 7 13.99 -5.84 2.46
C ARG A 7 13.64 -6.40 3.82
N LEU A 8 12.43 -6.91 3.95
CA LEU A 8 11.97 -7.60 5.14
C LEU A 8 12.76 -8.89 5.38
N GLY A 9 13.05 -9.16 6.65
CA GLY A 9 13.95 -10.26 7.05
C GLY A 9 15.44 -9.89 6.97
N LYS A 10 15.79 -8.64 6.65
CA LYS A 10 17.17 -8.16 6.69
C LYS A 10 17.31 -6.69 7.09
N GLU A 11 16.97 -5.76 6.20
CA GLU A 11 17.29 -4.33 6.39
C GLU A 11 16.17 -3.53 7.09
N ILE A 12 14.92 -3.99 7.02
CA ILE A 12 13.77 -3.25 7.56
C ILE A 12 12.85 -4.14 8.41
N THR A 13 12.28 -3.56 9.46
CA THR A 13 11.31 -4.23 10.33
C THR A 13 9.91 -4.27 9.71
N LEU A 14 9.07 -5.19 10.20
CA LEU A 14 7.67 -5.28 9.79
C LEU A 14 6.91 -3.97 10.05
N GLU A 15 7.09 -3.37 11.23
CA GLU A 15 6.41 -2.14 11.62
C GLU A 15 6.83 -0.95 10.75
N ALA A 16 8.11 -0.87 10.39
CA ALA A 16 8.59 0.15 9.48
C ALA A 16 8.03 -0.04 8.07
N ALA A 17 7.95 -1.28 7.58
CA ALA A 17 7.33 -1.58 6.29
C ALA A 17 5.81 -1.28 6.28
N GLN A 18 5.10 -1.53 7.39
CA GLN A 18 3.69 -1.15 7.55
C GLN A 18 3.49 0.37 7.48
N ARG A 19 4.38 1.16 8.08
CA ARG A 19 4.38 2.62 7.89
C ARG A 19 4.66 3.01 6.44
N GLY A 20 5.53 2.27 5.77
CA GLY A 20 5.74 2.37 4.32
C GLY A 20 4.46 2.13 3.52
N ALA A 21 3.71 1.08 3.83
CA ALA A 21 2.44 0.78 3.17
C ALA A 21 1.39 1.89 3.38
N LYS A 22 1.28 2.44 4.59
CA LYS A 22 0.45 3.63 4.86
C LYS A 22 0.90 4.83 4.04
N GLN A 23 2.21 5.09 3.95
CA GLN A 23 2.73 6.18 3.14
C GLN A 23 2.43 5.98 1.64
N CYS A 24 2.54 4.77 1.10
CA CYS A 24 2.16 4.46 -0.28
C CYS A 24 0.68 4.76 -0.53
N THR A 25 -0.19 4.38 0.41
CA THR A 25 -1.63 4.68 0.37
C THR A 25 -1.88 6.19 0.34
N LEU A 26 -1.26 6.94 1.24
CA LEU A 26 -1.39 8.40 1.32
C LEU A 26 -0.90 9.09 0.05
N ASN A 27 0.21 8.61 -0.54
CA ASN A 27 0.70 9.15 -1.80
C ASN A 27 -0.30 8.91 -2.94
N ALA A 28 -0.88 7.70 -3.03
CA ALA A 28 -1.89 7.38 -4.04
C ALA A 28 -3.15 8.24 -3.88
N LEU A 29 -3.63 8.43 -2.65
CA LEU A 29 -4.77 9.32 -2.37
C LEU A 29 -4.44 10.78 -2.68
N ALA A 30 -3.22 11.25 -2.40
CA ALA A 30 -2.81 12.61 -2.78
C ALA A 30 -2.83 12.81 -4.30
N LEU A 31 -2.34 11.84 -5.07
CA LEU A 31 -2.41 11.86 -6.54
C LEU A 31 -3.86 11.82 -7.03
N ALA A 32 -4.70 10.94 -6.47
CA ALA A 32 -6.11 10.87 -6.81
C ALA A 32 -6.85 12.17 -6.48
N LYS A 33 -6.56 12.81 -5.34
CA LYS A 33 -7.11 14.12 -4.99
C LYS A 33 -6.70 15.19 -5.98
N ASN A 34 -5.44 15.19 -6.42
CA ASN A 34 -4.95 16.16 -7.41
C ASN A 34 -5.68 16.02 -8.75
N GLU A 35 -5.92 14.78 -9.19
CA GLU A 35 -6.63 14.50 -10.45
C GLU A 35 -8.13 14.78 -10.35
N LEU A 36 -8.77 14.36 -9.25
CA LEU A 36 -10.22 14.43 -9.08
C LEU A 36 -10.69 15.78 -8.50
N GLY A 37 -9.78 16.57 -7.91
CA GLY A 37 -10.05 17.77 -7.13
C GLY A 37 -10.53 17.50 -5.69
N SER A 38 -11.16 16.34 -5.44
CA SER A 38 -11.60 15.90 -4.11
C SER A 38 -11.59 14.38 -3.99
N LEU A 39 -11.25 13.88 -2.80
CA LEU A 39 -11.33 12.45 -2.47
C LEU A 39 -12.76 11.93 -2.36
N GLU A 40 -13.75 12.80 -2.21
CA GLU A 40 -15.18 12.44 -2.16
C GLU A 40 -15.69 11.87 -3.48
N LYS A 41 -14.95 12.11 -4.58
CA LYS A 41 -15.27 11.53 -5.89
C LYS A 41 -14.88 10.06 -6.00
N ILE A 42 -14.06 9.53 -5.08
CA ILE A 42 -13.81 8.10 -5.00
C ILE A 42 -15.05 7.44 -4.37
N ARG A 43 -15.77 6.66 -5.18
CA ARG A 43 -16.94 5.91 -4.72
C ARG A 43 -16.54 4.66 -3.95
N ARG A 44 -15.52 3.94 -4.41
CA ARG A 44 -15.07 2.67 -3.82
C ARG A 44 -13.62 2.36 -4.16
N VAL A 45 -12.92 1.72 -3.23
CA VAL A 45 -11.65 1.04 -3.53
C VAL A 45 -11.96 -0.33 -4.11
N ILE A 46 -11.66 -0.54 -5.39
CA ILE A 46 -11.94 -1.81 -6.07
C ILE A 46 -10.83 -2.82 -5.76
N LYS A 47 -9.57 -2.40 -5.89
CA LYS A 47 -8.41 -3.29 -5.74
C LYS A 47 -7.19 -2.58 -5.16
N LEU A 48 -6.44 -3.32 -4.36
CA LEU A 48 -5.07 -3.02 -3.92
C LEU A 48 -4.13 -4.15 -4.41
N THR A 49 -3.14 -3.80 -5.23
CA THR A 49 -2.03 -4.71 -5.59
C THR A 49 -0.78 -4.26 -4.85
N GLY A 50 -0.29 -5.05 -3.89
CA GLY A 50 0.88 -4.69 -3.09
C GLY A 50 2.08 -5.59 -3.36
N PHE A 51 3.23 -4.95 -3.60
CA PHE A 51 4.53 -5.56 -3.78
C PHE A 51 5.38 -5.26 -2.55
N VAL A 52 5.93 -6.30 -1.93
CA VAL A 52 6.67 -6.18 -0.67
C VAL A 52 8.07 -6.76 -0.85
N ALA A 53 9.09 -5.92 -0.71
CA ALA A 53 10.48 -6.33 -0.83
C ALA A 53 10.88 -7.17 0.39
N GLY A 54 11.34 -8.41 0.16
CA GLY A 54 11.62 -9.36 1.23
C GLY A 54 12.73 -10.33 0.87
N MET A 55 13.46 -10.78 1.89
CA MET A 55 14.40 -11.88 1.75
C MET A 55 13.66 -13.19 1.43
N PRO A 56 14.32 -14.16 0.78
CA PRO A 56 13.76 -15.50 0.60
C PRO A 56 13.25 -16.07 1.93
N GLY A 57 12.04 -16.62 1.93
CA GLY A 57 11.39 -17.17 3.12
C GLY A 57 10.54 -16.17 3.93
N PHE A 58 10.57 -14.87 3.62
CA PHE A 58 9.59 -13.95 4.20
C PHE A 58 8.20 -14.21 3.62
N VAL A 59 7.20 -14.42 4.49
CA VAL A 59 5.82 -14.81 4.11
C VAL A 59 4.74 -13.89 4.71
N ASP A 60 5.17 -12.82 5.40
CA ASP A 60 4.28 -11.91 6.13
C ASP A 60 3.90 -10.66 5.29
N GLN A 61 3.98 -10.74 3.95
CA GLN A 61 3.53 -9.66 3.06
C GLN A 61 2.08 -9.21 3.35
N PRO A 62 1.12 -10.11 3.65
CA PRO A 62 -0.22 -9.69 4.05
C PRO A 62 -0.23 -8.80 5.29
N LYS A 63 0.63 -9.06 6.29
CA LYS A 63 0.72 -8.24 7.51
C LYS A 63 1.24 -6.83 7.23
N VAL A 64 2.16 -6.69 6.28
CA VAL A 64 2.65 -5.38 5.81
C VAL A 64 1.51 -4.58 5.19
N LEU A 65 0.74 -5.20 4.29
CA LEU A 65 -0.31 -4.52 3.53
C LEU A 65 -1.61 -4.32 4.32
N ASN A 66 -1.81 -5.01 5.45
CA ASN A 66 -2.93 -4.73 6.35
C ASN A 66 -2.96 -3.26 6.78
N ALA A 67 -1.79 -2.66 7.01
CA ALA A 67 -1.69 -1.25 7.41
C ALA A 67 -2.27 -0.30 6.34
N ALA A 68 -2.12 -0.63 5.05
CA ALA A 68 -2.76 0.10 3.95
C ALA A 68 -4.27 -0.19 3.87
N SER A 69 -4.65 -1.46 4.04
CA SER A 69 -6.06 -1.87 3.99
C SER A 69 -6.89 -1.26 5.11
N GLU A 70 -6.38 -1.26 6.34
CA GLU A 70 -7.02 -0.65 7.51
C GLU A 70 -7.25 0.85 7.29
N LEU A 71 -6.24 1.58 6.81
CA LEU A 71 -6.37 3.00 6.51
C LEU A 71 -7.48 3.29 5.49
N LEU A 72 -7.61 2.47 4.44
CA LEU A 72 -8.68 2.64 3.46
C LEU A 72 -10.07 2.35 4.05
N VAL A 73 -10.18 1.35 4.92
CA VAL A 73 -11.43 1.05 5.64
C VAL A 73 -11.77 2.17 6.63
N ASP A 74 -10.78 2.72 7.34
CA ASP A 74 -10.98 3.84 8.26
C ASP A 74 -11.50 5.09 7.53
N LEU A 75 -11.02 5.33 6.30
CA LEU A 75 -11.42 6.49 5.48
C LEU A 75 -12.75 6.32 4.75
N TYR A 76 -13.03 5.12 4.23
CA TYR A 76 -14.15 4.88 3.31
C TYR A 76 -15.20 3.88 3.84
N GLY A 77 -15.03 3.36 5.06
CA GLY A 77 -15.91 2.37 5.66
C GLY A 77 -16.04 1.11 4.82
N GLU A 78 -17.28 0.65 4.59
CA GLU A 78 -17.56 -0.49 3.71
C GLU A 78 -17.04 -0.30 2.27
N ASN A 79 -17.02 0.94 1.76
CA ASN A 79 -16.47 1.26 0.44
C ASN A 79 -14.93 1.22 0.41
N GLY A 80 -14.29 1.14 1.57
CA GLY A 80 -12.86 0.89 1.72
C GLY A 80 -12.47 -0.57 1.59
N LYS A 81 -13.42 -1.53 1.67
CA LYS A 81 -13.16 -2.96 1.50
C LYS A 81 -12.95 -3.30 0.01
N HIS A 82 -11.83 -3.95 -0.28
CA HIS A 82 -11.31 -4.17 -1.63
C HIS A 82 -10.82 -5.60 -1.85
N ALA A 83 -10.76 -6.02 -3.12
CA ALA A 83 -9.96 -7.17 -3.50
C ALA A 83 -8.46 -6.86 -3.31
N ARG A 84 -7.67 -7.86 -2.95
CA ARG A 84 -6.25 -7.65 -2.62
C ARG A 84 -5.34 -8.72 -3.18
N VAL A 85 -4.19 -8.28 -3.69
CA VAL A 85 -3.03 -9.12 -4.01
C VAL A 85 -1.86 -8.68 -3.13
N ALA A 86 -1.18 -9.63 -2.51
CA ALA A 86 0.00 -9.42 -1.67
C ALA A 86 1.13 -10.32 -2.17
N VAL A 87 2.14 -9.75 -2.82
CA VAL A 87 3.24 -10.53 -3.42
C VAL A 87 4.59 -10.09 -2.85
N GLY A 88 5.43 -11.09 -2.58
CA GLY A 88 6.83 -10.87 -2.25
C GLY A 88 7.64 -10.63 -3.52
N VAL A 89 8.53 -9.65 -3.48
CA VAL A 89 9.52 -9.39 -4.55
C VAL A 89 10.91 -9.30 -3.93
N THR A 90 11.94 -9.54 -4.73
CA THR A 90 13.33 -9.48 -4.24
C THR A 90 13.72 -8.04 -3.91
N ASP A 91 13.45 -7.12 -4.83
CA ASP A 91 13.80 -5.70 -4.71
C ASP A 91 12.73 -4.84 -5.39
N LEU A 92 12.68 -3.56 -5.01
CA LEU A 92 11.82 -2.54 -5.61
C LEU A 92 12.67 -1.32 -6.03
N PRO A 93 12.15 -0.48 -6.94
CA PRO A 93 12.85 0.73 -7.40
C PRO A 93 13.36 1.58 -6.24
N MET A 94 14.58 2.13 -6.40
CA MET A 94 15.25 2.98 -5.41
C MET A 94 15.43 2.35 -4.01
N GLY A 95 15.29 1.02 -3.91
CA GLY A 95 15.40 0.28 -2.66
C GLY A 95 14.20 0.42 -1.73
N ALA A 96 13.02 0.77 -2.24
CA ALA A 96 11.79 0.84 -1.45
C ALA A 96 11.45 -0.51 -0.80
N CYS A 97 10.81 -0.48 0.38
CA CYS A 97 10.37 -1.72 1.03
C CYS A 97 8.98 -2.21 0.54
N VAL A 98 8.14 -1.28 0.08
CA VAL A 98 6.76 -1.55 -0.35
C VAL A 98 6.40 -0.64 -1.52
N GLU A 99 5.69 -1.19 -2.48
CA GLU A 99 5.05 -0.47 -3.59
C GLU A 99 3.59 -0.93 -3.70
N ILE A 100 2.66 -0.01 -3.97
CA ILE A 100 1.24 -0.34 -4.02
C ILE A 100 0.59 0.38 -5.21
N GLU A 101 -0.16 -0.38 -5.99
CA GLU A 101 -1.07 0.08 -7.03
C GLU A 101 -2.51 0.00 -6.52
N TYR A 102 -3.33 1.00 -6.87
CA TYR A 102 -4.75 1.05 -6.55
C TYR A 102 -5.62 1.17 -7.79
N LEU A 103 -6.78 0.52 -7.74
CA LEU A 103 -7.89 0.77 -8.65
C LEU A 103 -9.06 1.37 -7.85
N PHE A 104 -9.46 2.58 -8.23
CA PHE A 104 -10.58 3.30 -7.62
C PHE A 104 -11.76 3.39 -8.60
N GLU A 105 -12.97 3.13 -8.09
CA GLU A 105 -14.19 3.53 -8.78
C GLU A 105 -14.45 5.01 -8.47
N VAL A 106 -14.61 5.83 -9.51
CA VAL A 106 -14.83 7.28 -9.40
C VAL A 106 -16.20 7.67 -9.93
N ARG A 107 -16.73 8.82 -9.47
CA ARG A 107 -17.98 9.42 -9.95
C ARG A 107 -17.72 10.56 -10.93
#